data_AF-A0A392PL63-F1
#
_entry.id   AF-A0A392PL63-F1
#
_cell.length_a   1.000
_cell.length_b   1.000
_cell.length_c   1.000
_cell.angle_alpha   90.00
_cell.angle_beta   90.00
_cell.angle_gamma   90.00
#
_symmetry.space_group_name_H-M   'P 1'
#
loop_
_entity.id
_entity.type
_entity.pdbx_description
1 polymer ?
#
loop_
_entity_poly.entity_id
_entity_poly.type
_entity_poly.pdbx_seq_one_letter_code
_entity_poly.pdbx_strand_id
1 'polypeptide(L)'
;MKACLMWTINDFPAYGMLSGWGTQGKLACPHCMKDTKAFNLKNGGKNSWFDCHRRFLPADHSFRRSKRRFTKNKDEKDGPPCISTGQDVWEVVSSYPKVTEIGWEMKLKEFKGYGVDHNWKKQSIFWDLPYWKDNLLRHNLDVMHIEKNFFDNIFNTVMNVKGKTKDNEKARKDLSRYCCRRDLEMQALPNGKSGKPKASYTLTKSDAKLVCKWLKEL
;
A
#
# COMPACT_ATOMS: atom_id res chain seq x y z
N MET A 1 24.56 -28.82 -17.19
CA MET A 1 23.21 -28.31 -16.87
C MET A 1 23.31 -26.81 -16.67
N LYS A 2 22.43 -26.00 -17.29
CA LYS A 2 22.34 -24.55 -17.05
C LYS A 2 20.99 -24.27 -16.39
N ALA A 3 20.97 -23.46 -15.33
CA ALA A 3 19.76 -23.04 -14.64
C ALA A 3 19.63 -21.51 -14.70
N CYS A 4 18.40 -21.02 -14.79
CA CYS A 4 18.07 -19.59 -14.82
C CYS A 4 16.98 -19.30 -13.79
N LEU A 5 17.15 -18.23 -13.01
CA LEU A 5 16.13 -17.74 -12.09
C LEU A 5 15.23 -16.74 -12.81
N MET A 6 13.98 -17.14 -13.06
CA MET A 6 13.01 -16.30 -13.77
C MET A 6 12.51 -15.15 -12.89
N TRP A 7 12.05 -15.45 -11.68
CA TRP A 7 11.57 -14.48 -10.69
C TRP A 7 11.50 -15.10 -9.30
N THR A 8 11.31 -14.27 -8.27
CA THR A 8 10.91 -14.72 -6.93
C THR A 8 9.41 -14.55 -6.71
N ILE A 9 8.81 -15.36 -5.84
CA ILE A 9 7.43 -15.18 -5.35
C ILE A 9 7.52 -15.09 -3.83
N ASN A 10 7.07 -13.97 -3.26
CA ASN A 10 7.29 -13.69 -1.85
C ASN A 10 6.26 -12.69 -1.32
N ASP A 11 6.00 -12.68 -0.02
CA ASP A 11 5.19 -11.63 0.58
C ASP A 11 5.90 -10.25 0.48
N PHE A 12 5.18 -9.17 0.82
CA PHE A 12 5.72 -7.82 0.69
C PHE A 12 6.88 -7.51 1.64
N PRO A 13 6.92 -8.00 2.90
CA PRO A 13 8.12 -7.91 3.73
C PRO A 13 9.34 -8.61 3.13
N ALA A 14 9.21 -9.87 2.69
CA ALA A 14 10.29 -10.63 2.09
C ALA A 14 10.75 -10.03 0.75
N TYR A 15 9.85 -9.38 -0.01
CA TYR A 15 10.21 -8.57 -1.18
C TYR A 15 11.34 -7.60 -0.82
N GLY A 16 11.22 -6.89 0.29
CA GLY A 16 12.20 -5.89 0.67
C GLY A 16 13.55 -6.50 1.04
N MET A 17 13.54 -7.68 1.66
CA MET A 17 14.76 -8.42 1.98
C MET A 17 15.46 -8.92 0.72
N LEU A 18 14.71 -9.42 -0.26
CA LEU A 18 15.22 -10.03 -1.49
C LEU A 18 15.66 -8.99 -2.53
N SER A 19 14.92 -7.89 -2.67
CA SER A 19 15.24 -6.82 -3.63
C SER A 19 16.28 -5.85 -3.12
N GLY A 20 16.39 -5.68 -1.79
CA GLY A 20 17.15 -4.59 -1.19
C GLY A 20 16.39 -3.27 -1.08
N TRP A 21 15.11 -3.24 -1.48
CA TRP A 21 14.22 -2.08 -1.35
C TRP A 21 13.49 -2.08 0.01
N GLY A 22 13.48 -0.95 0.70
CA GLY A 22 12.67 -0.76 1.90
C GLY A 22 11.17 -0.73 1.58
N THR A 23 10.40 -1.63 2.19
CA THR A 23 8.95 -1.75 1.97
C THR A 23 8.11 -1.00 3.01
N GLN A 24 8.74 -0.06 3.73
CA GLN A 24 8.12 0.77 4.76
C GLN A 24 8.06 2.24 4.31
N GLY A 25 7.18 3.01 4.95
CA GLY A 25 7.04 4.44 4.65
C GLY A 25 6.20 4.71 3.40
N LYS A 26 6.22 5.97 2.93
CA LYS A 26 5.49 6.43 1.73
C LYS A 26 6.08 5.88 0.43
N LEU A 27 7.38 5.62 0.43
CA LEU A 27 8.17 5.08 -0.67
C LEU A 27 8.12 3.55 -0.74
N ALA A 28 7.17 2.90 -0.06
CA ALA A 28 7.13 1.44 0.02
C ALA A 28 7.00 0.76 -1.36
N CYS A 29 6.33 1.40 -2.32
CA CYS A 29 6.12 0.82 -3.64
C CYS A 29 7.42 0.86 -4.48
N PRO A 30 7.97 -0.31 -4.87
CA PRO A 30 9.21 -0.38 -5.65
C PRO A 30 9.03 0.05 -7.11
N HIS A 31 7.78 0.12 -7.60
CA HIS A 31 7.48 0.57 -8.97
C HIS A 31 7.27 2.09 -9.04
N CYS A 32 6.52 2.66 -8.10
CA CYS A 32 6.32 4.11 -8.05
C CYS A 32 7.56 4.84 -7.51
N MET A 33 8.33 4.18 -6.63
CA MET A 33 9.49 4.75 -5.95
C MET A 33 9.18 6.13 -5.33
N LYS A 34 9.95 7.17 -5.70
CA LYS A 34 9.73 8.56 -5.29
C LYS A 34 8.52 9.22 -5.94
N ASP A 35 8.07 8.73 -7.09
CA ASP A 35 6.88 9.23 -7.77
C ASP A 35 5.60 8.62 -7.18
N THR A 36 5.40 8.88 -5.89
CA THR A 36 4.27 8.41 -5.11
C THR A 36 3.49 9.59 -4.54
N LYS A 37 2.17 9.51 -4.58
CA LYS A 37 1.26 10.50 -3.95
C LYS A 37 0.86 10.12 -2.53
N ALA A 38 1.55 9.13 -1.95
CA ALA A 38 1.26 8.64 -0.62
C ALA A 38 1.43 9.73 0.44
N PHE A 39 0.58 9.70 1.46
CA PHE A 39 0.57 10.69 2.52
C PHE A 39 0.31 10.05 3.89
N ASN A 40 0.62 10.77 4.96
CA ASN A 40 0.28 10.33 6.31
C ASN A 40 -1.14 10.80 6.66
N LEU A 41 -1.95 9.87 7.15
CA LEU A 41 -3.26 10.18 7.72
C LEU A 41 -3.10 11.01 8.99
N LYS A 42 -3.78 12.16 9.07
CA LYS A 42 -3.62 13.10 10.20
C LYS A 42 -4.02 12.48 11.54
N ASN A 43 -5.11 11.72 11.59
CA ASN A 43 -5.62 11.15 12.83
C ASN A 43 -5.14 9.71 13.03
N GLY A 44 -5.07 8.93 11.95
CA GLY A 44 -4.63 7.53 11.96
C GLY A 44 -3.13 7.36 12.12
N GLY A 45 -2.31 8.35 11.72
CA GLY A 45 -0.85 8.31 11.80
C GLY A 45 -0.17 7.31 10.86
N LYS A 46 -0.94 6.65 9.98
CA LYS A 46 -0.44 5.65 9.03
C LYS A 46 -0.21 6.27 7.66
N ASN A 47 0.74 5.71 6.91
CA ASN A 47 0.87 5.95 5.48
C ASN A 47 -0.39 5.46 4.76
N SER A 48 -0.85 6.23 3.80
CA SER A 48 -2.01 5.95 2.98
C SER A 48 -1.69 6.20 1.51
N TRP A 49 -2.12 5.26 0.68
CA TRP A 49 -2.11 5.34 -0.78
C TRP A 49 -3.52 5.58 -1.32
N PHE A 50 -4.43 6.07 -0.48
CA PHE A 50 -5.77 6.45 -0.92
C PHE A 50 -5.68 7.43 -2.08
N ASP A 51 -6.45 7.14 -3.14
CA ASP A 51 -6.53 7.96 -4.35
C ASP A 51 -5.22 8.11 -5.15
N CYS A 52 -4.20 7.29 -4.88
CA CYS A 52 -2.96 7.27 -5.67
C CYS A 52 -3.10 6.52 -7.01
N HIS A 53 -4.21 5.80 -7.21
CA HIS A 53 -4.45 4.92 -8.35
C HIS A 53 -5.11 5.64 -9.55
N ARG A 54 -5.76 6.79 -9.36
CA ARG A 54 -6.48 7.48 -10.45
C ARG A 54 -5.56 7.92 -11.60
N ARG A 55 -4.29 8.17 -11.31
CA ARG A 55 -3.28 8.56 -12.31
C ARG A 55 -3.02 7.47 -13.36
N PHE A 56 -3.36 6.23 -13.08
CA PHE A 56 -3.24 5.09 -14.02
C PHE A 56 -4.44 4.96 -14.96
N LEU A 57 -5.52 5.73 -14.75
CA LEU A 57 -6.66 5.73 -15.65
C LEU A 57 -6.36 6.57 -16.91
N PRO A 58 -7.02 6.28 -18.06
CA PRO A 58 -6.94 7.10 -19.26
C PRO A 58 -7.21 8.58 -18.96
N ALA A 59 -6.52 9.49 -19.66
CA ALA A 59 -6.56 10.93 -19.36
C ALA A 59 -7.97 11.54 -19.42
N ASP A 60 -8.82 11.01 -20.29
CA ASP A 60 -10.22 11.40 -20.49
C ASP A 60 -11.20 10.71 -19.52
N HIS A 61 -10.75 9.73 -18.74
CA HIS A 61 -11.60 8.93 -17.85
C HIS A 61 -12.33 9.79 -16.81
N SER A 62 -13.65 9.61 -16.68
CA SER A 62 -14.54 10.43 -15.83
C SER A 62 -14.10 10.50 -14.36
N PHE A 63 -13.58 9.39 -13.80
CA PHE A 63 -13.12 9.35 -12.41
C PHE A 63 -11.94 10.28 -12.12
N ARG A 64 -11.12 10.63 -13.12
CA ARG A 64 -10.06 11.62 -12.96
C ARG A 64 -10.58 13.01 -12.63
N ARG A 65 -11.80 13.34 -13.08
CA ARG A 65 -12.50 14.62 -12.81
C ARG A 65 -13.50 14.53 -11.64
N SER A 66 -13.58 13.39 -10.95
CA SER A 66 -14.54 13.18 -9.87
C SER A 66 -14.07 13.82 -8.56
N LYS A 67 -14.67 14.95 -8.20
CA LYS A 67 -14.40 15.71 -6.95
C LYS A 67 -15.07 15.16 -5.69
N ARG A 68 -15.97 14.19 -5.83
CA ARG A 68 -16.77 13.65 -4.70
C ARG A 68 -16.50 12.19 -4.37
N ARG A 69 -16.17 11.34 -5.35
CA ARG A 69 -15.99 9.90 -5.12
C ARG A 69 -14.67 9.53 -4.45
N PHE A 70 -13.63 10.35 -4.64
CA PHE A 70 -12.26 10.10 -4.16
C PHE A 70 -11.81 11.19 -3.18
N THR A 71 -10.58 11.71 -3.31
CA THR A 71 -10.14 12.88 -2.55
C THR A 71 -11.03 14.07 -2.85
N LYS A 72 -11.59 14.67 -1.81
CA LYS A 72 -12.55 15.77 -1.94
C LYS A 72 -11.95 16.94 -2.70
N ASN A 73 -12.72 17.49 -3.63
CA ASN A 73 -12.37 18.67 -4.41
C ASN A 73 -11.08 18.55 -5.24
N LYS A 74 -10.65 17.32 -5.57
CA LYS A 74 -9.39 17.08 -6.29
C LYS A 74 -9.59 16.35 -7.62
N ASP A 75 -9.11 16.97 -8.68
CA ASP A 75 -8.96 16.36 -10.00
C ASP A 75 -7.57 15.72 -10.13
N GLU A 76 -7.47 14.65 -10.90
CA GLU A 76 -6.23 13.94 -11.18
C GLU A 76 -5.75 14.20 -12.60
N LYS A 77 -4.69 14.99 -12.75
CA LYS A 77 -4.11 15.39 -14.03
C LYS A 77 -2.80 14.67 -14.35
N ASP A 78 -2.17 14.03 -13.37
CA ASP A 78 -0.87 13.41 -13.56
C ASP A 78 -1.03 12.05 -14.25
N GLY A 79 -0.08 11.69 -15.11
CA GLY A 79 0.01 10.35 -15.70
C GLY A 79 0.53 9.32 -14.70
N PRO A 80 0.51 8.02 -15.05
CA PRO A 80 1.16 6.99 -14.24
C PRO A 80 2.65 7.32 -14.05
N PRO A 81 3.27 6.89 -12.94
CA PRO A 81 4.69 7.09 -12.73
C PRO A 81 5.50 6.37 -13.83
N CYS A 82 6.66 6.94 -14.18
CA CYS A 82 7.57 6.29 -15.10
C CYS A 82 8.07 4.98 -14.47
N ILE A 83 7.99 3.87 -15.22
CA ILE A 83 8.46 2.57 -14.76
C ILE A 83 9.94 2.47 -15.13
N SER A 84 10.81 2.39 -14.11
CA SER A 84 12.24 2.16 -14.31
C SER A 84 12.50 0.77 -14.90
N THR A 85 13.35 0.73 -15.93
CA THR A 85 13.84 -0.52 -16.51
C THR A 85 14.78 -1.24 -15.53
N GLY A 86 15.07 -2.51 -15.77
CA GLY A 86 16.04 -3.22 -14.92
C GLY A 86 17.46 -2.66 -15.05
N GLN A 87 17.81 -2.08 -16.19
CA GLN A 87 19.07 -1.35 -16.39
C GLN A 87 19.11 -0.05 -15.56
N ASP A 88 18.04 0.75 -15.57
CA ASP A 88 17.96 1.98 -14.75
C ASP A 88 18.10 1.66 -13.25
N VAL A 89 17.45 0.57 -12.82
CA VAL A 89 17.54 0.11 -11.43
C VAL A 89 18.96 -0.37 -11.13
N TRP A 90 19.60 -1.08 -12.05
CA TRP A 90 20.96 -1.58 -11.88
C TRP A 90 21.97 -0.44 -11.71
N GLU A 91 21.89 0.62 -12.53
CA GLU A 91 22.78 1.79 -12.45
C GLU A 91 22.75 2.48 -11.08
N VAL A 92 21.58 2.47 -10.43
CA VAL A 92 21.44 2.96 -9.07
C VAL A 92 22.00 1.95 -8.07
N VAL A 93 21.54 0.69 -8.15
CA VAL A 93 21.79 -0.34 -7.13
C VAL A 93 23.23 -0.84 -7.13
N SER A 94 23.95 -0.80 -8.26
CA SER A 94 25.35 -1.22 -8.36
C SER A 94 26.31 -0.37 -7.51
N SER A 95 25.88 0.83 -7.10
CA SER A 95 26.64 1.69 -6.18
C SER A 95 26.44 1.34 -4.71
N TYR A 96 25.49 0.46 -4.39
CA TYR A 96 25.19 0.04 -3.02
C TYR A 96 26.03 -1.18 -2.65
N PRO A 97 26.48 -1.27 -1.39
CA PRO A 97 27.25 -2.43 -0.95
C PRO A 97 26.39 -3.70 -0.92
N LYS A 98 27.01 -4.85 -1.14
CA LYS A 98 26.36 -6.15 -0.99
C LYS A 98 26.16 -6.51 0.47
N VAL A 99 25.18 -7.36 0.78
CA VAL A 99 24.97 -7.87 2.16
C VAL A 99 26.24 -8.46 2.77
N THR A 100 27.04 -9.15 1.97
CA THR A 100 28.29 -9.81 2.40
C THR A 100 29.43 -8.83 2.68
N GLU A 101 29.36 -7.62 2.14
CA GLU A 101 30.34 -6.54 2.32
C GLU A 101 29.94 -5.63 3.48
N ILE A 102 28.64 -5.56 3.79
CA ILE A 102 28.08 -4.82 4.91
C ILE A 102 28.30 -5.64 6.20
N GLY A 103 29.34 -5.30 6.97
CA GLY A 103 29.39 -5.65 8.38
C GLY A 103 28.13 -5.15 9.12
N TRP A 104 27.68 -5.86 10.16
CA TRP A 104 26.46 -5.52 10.92
C TRP A 104 26.40 -4.06 11.41
N GLU A 105 27.56 -3.40 11.50
CA GLU A 105 27.78 -2.03 11.96
C GLU A 105 27.40 -0.94 10.93
N MET A 106 27.44 -1.22 9.61
CA MET A 106 27.04 -0.26 8.57
C MET A 106 25.51 -0.13 8.41
N LYS A 107 24.73 -0.90 9.17
CA LYS A 107 23.29 -1.13 8.95
C LYS A 107 22.40 0.12 8.92
N LEU A 108 22.87 1.28 9.36
CA LEU A 108 22.01 2.47 9.53
C LEU A 108 22.67 3.82 9.19
N LYS A 109 23.87 3.86 8.61
CA LYS A 109 24.46 5.15 8.15
C LYS A 109 23.92 5.52 6.77
N GLU A 110 22.80 6.24 6.81
CA GLU A 110 22.32 7.28 5.89
C GLU A 110 22.90 7.22 4.47
N PHE A 111 22.41 6.28 3.65
CA PHE A 111 22.43 6.52 2.21
C PHE A 111 21.72 7.85 1.99
N LYS A 112 22.43 8.82 1.40
CA LYS A 112 21.92 10.18 1.22
C LYS A 112 20.61 10.13 0.43
N GLY A 113 19.54 10.65 1.03
CA GLY A 113 18.20 10.62 0.44
C GLY A 113 17.36 9.39 0.83
N TYR A 114 17.86 8.49 1.68
CA TYR A 114 17.06 7.37 2.18
C TYR A 114 15.81 7.85 2.93
N GLY A 115 14.65 7.26 2.63
CA GLY A 115 13.36 7.61 3.20
C GLY A 115 12.73 8.89 2.63
N VAL A 116 13.46 9.63 1.78
CA VAL A 116 13.01 10.86 1.12
C VAL A 116 12.97 10.68 -0.40
N ASP A 117 14.11 10.32 -1.00
CA ASP A 117 14.31 10.14 -2.43
C ASP A 117 14.28 8.67 -2.86
N HIS A 118 14.66 7.75 -1.97
CA HIS A 118 14.70 6.31 -2.26
C HIS A 118 14.56 5.48 -0.99
N ASN A 119 14.35 4.17 -1.18
CA ASN A 119 14.31 3.19 -0.09
C ASN A 119 15.35 2.07 -0.25
N TRP A 120 16.30 2.18 -1.18
CA TRP A 120 17.41 1.23 -1.30
C TRP A 120 18.25 1.13 -0.03
N LYS A 121 18.57 -0.11 0.37
CA LYS A 121 19.37 -0.43 1.55
C LYS A 121 20.64 -1.21 1.24
N LYS A 122 20.72 -1.82 0.06
CA LYS A 122 21.75 -2.79 -0.32
C LYS A 122 21.63 -3.20 -1.79
N GLN A 123 22.72 -3.73 -2.33
CA GLN A 123 22.68 -4.56 -3.54
C GLN A 123 22.27 -6.00 -3.18
N SER A 124 21.23 -6.50 -3.83
CA SER A 124 20.83 -7.91 -3.74
C SER A 124 21.80 -8.83 -4.48
N ILE A 125 21.99 -10.05 -3.97
CA ILE A 125 22.79 -11.09 -4.64
C ILE A 125 22.24 -11.46 -6.02
N PHE A 126 20.95 -11.26 -6.28
CA PHE A 126 20.38 -11.53 -7.59
C PHE A 126 20.98 -10.66 -8.71
N TRP A 127 21.53 -9.49 -8.37
CA TRP A 127 22.23 -8.65 -9.33
C TRP A 127 23.58 -9.22 -9.80
N ASP A 128 24.09 -10.27 -9.16
CA ASP A 128 25.26 -11.01 -9.64
C ASP A 128 24.92 -11.92 -10.83
N LEU A 129 23.62 -12.17 -11.07
CA LEU A 129 23.16 -12.88 -12.26
C LEU A 129 23.19 -11.89 -13.45
N PRO A 130 23.96 -12.17 -14.51
CA PRO A 130 24.23 -11.21 -15.58
C PRO A 130 22.97 -10.77 -16.35
N TYR A 131 21.93 -11.62 -16.36
CA TYR A 131 20.65 -11.38 -17.03
C TYR A 131 19.59 -10.74 -16.12
N TRP A 132 19.85 -10.53 -14.83
CA TRP A 132 18.82 -10.09 -13.88
C TRP A 132 18.24 -8.71 -14.21
N LYS A 133 19.08 -7.82 -14.75
CA LYS A 133 18.68 -6.51 -15.25
C LYS A 133 17.78 -6.56 -16.49
N ASP A 134 17.82 -7.67 -17.23
CA ASP A 134 17.01 -7.87 -18.44
C ASP A 134 15.64 -8.49 -18.10
N ASN A 135 15.48 -9.04 -16.89
CA ASN A 135 14.20 -9.56 -16.41
C ASN A 135 13.21 -8.41 -16.18
N LEU A 136 12.11 -8.40 -16.94
CA LEU A 136 11.01 -7.44 -16.79
C LEU A 136 10.30 -7.57 -15.44
N LEU A 137 10.16 -8.81 -14.95
CA LEU A 137 9.55 -9.15 -13.66
C LEU A 137 10.55 -9.92 -12.82
N ARG A 138 11.12 -9.26 -11.80
CA ARG A 138 12.15 -9.83 -10.92
C ARG A 138 11.57 -10.45 -9.64
N HIS A 139 10.64 -9.74 -9.04
CA HIS A 139 10.07 -10.07 -7.73
C HIS A 139 8.55 -9.97 -7.82
N ASN A 140 7.88 -11.12 -7.74
CA ASN A 140 6.43 -11.21 -7.70
C ASN A 140 5.94 -11.29 -6.26
N LEU A 141 4.76 -10.71 -6.03
CA LEU A 141 4.12 -10.76 -4.74
C LEU A 141 3.31 -12.05 -4.60
N ASP A 142 3.45 -12.70 -3.45
CA ASP A 142 2.62 -13.83 -3.07
C ASP A 142 1.19 -13.36 -2.81
N VAL A 143 0.30 -13.74 -3.71
CA VAL A 143 -1.10 -13.33 -3.74
C VAL A 143 -1.86 -13.91 -2.55
N MET A 144 -1.55 -15.13 -2.10
CA MET A 144 -2.32 -15.78 -1.02
C MET A 144 -2.32 -14.97 0.27
N HIS A 145 -1.14 -14.50 0.68
CA HIS A 145 -0.99 -13.68 1.89
C HIS A 145 -1.66 -12.31 1.73
N ILE A 146 -1.61 -11.72 0.53
CA ILE A 146 -2.23 -10.43 0.23
C ILE A 146 -3.76 -10.54 0.26
N GLU A 147 -4.32 -11.54 -0.42
CA GLU A 147 -5.75 -11.77 -0.51
C GLU A 147 -6.34 -12.05 0.86
N LYS A 148 -5.72 -12.92 1.65
CA LYS A 148 -6.16 -13.20 3.03
C LYS A 148 -6.21 -11.92 3.86
N ASN A 149 -5.14 -11.11 3.82
CA ASN A 149 -5.09 -9.85 4.56
C ASN A 149 -6.15 -8.85 4.09
N PHE A 150 -6.39 -8.76 2.78
CA PHE A 150 -7.40 -7.88 2.21
C PHE A 150 -8.81 -8.33 2.59
N PHE A 151 -9.10 -9.62 2.43
CA PHE A 151 -10.36 -10.25 2.83
C PHE A 151 -10.65 -10.02 4.31
N ASP A 152 -9.71 -10.35 5.20
CA ASP A 152 -9.89 -10.16 6.65
C ASP A 152 -10.21 -8.70 6.98
N ASN A 153 -9.55 -7.75 6.33
CA ASN A 153 -9.80 -6.32 6.58
C ASN A 153 -11.20 -5.89 6.13
N ILE A 154 -11.67 -6.33 4.96
CA ILE A 154 -13.03 -6.05 4.48
C ILE A 154 -14.05 -6.74 5.36
N PHE A 155 -13.89 -8.05 5.57
CA PHE A 155 -14.81 -8.88 6.33
C PHE A 155 -15.01 -8.33 7.74
N ASN A 156 -13.93 -8.07 8.48
CA ASN A 156 -14.02 -7.51 9.83
C ASN A 156 -14.66 -6.10 9.86
N THR A 157 -14.53 -5.33 8.78
CA THR A 157 -15.12 -3.99 8.66
C THR A 157 -16.63 -4.05 8.39
N VAL A 158 -17.05 -4.90 7.46
CA VAL A 158 -18.46 -5.13 7.10
C VAL A 158 -19.23 -5.80 8.24
N MET A 159 -18.62 -6.78 8.90
CA MET A 159 -19.18 -7.46 10.08
C MET A 159 -19.08 -6.64 11.37
N ASN A 160 -18.40 -5.48 11.33
CA ASN A 160 -18.15 -4.60 12.47
C ASN A 160 -17.62 -5.32 13.71
N VAL A 161 -16.63 -6.19 13.50
CA VAL A 161 -16.01 -6.99 14.56
C VAL A 161 -15.21 -6.08 15.49
N LYS A 162 -15.59 -6.06 16.78
CA LYS A 162 -14.96 -5.21 17.80
C LYS A 162 -13.45 -5.48 17.86
N GLY A 163 -12.65 -4.42 17.77
CA GLY A 163 -11.18 -4.49 17.80
C GLY A 163 -10.52 -4.88 16.47
N LYS A 164 -11.26 -5.41 15.49
CA LYS A 164 -10.71 -5.81 14.18
C LYS A 164 -11.16 -4.91 13.02
N THR A 165 -12.31 -4.27 13.13
CA THR A 165 -12.82 -3.33 12.11
C THR A 165 -11.84 -2.20 11.81
N LYS A 166 -11.67 -1.86 10.51
CA LYS A 166 -10.88 -0.68 10.10
C LYS A 166 -11.68 0.61 10.20
N ASP A 167 -12.98 0.50 10.41
CA ASP A 167 -13.87 1.64 10.61
C ASP A 167 -13.90 2.08 12.09
N ASN A 168 -12.91 2.86 12.49
CA ASN A 168 -12.77 3.43 13.82
C ASN A 168 -12.88 4.97 13.79
N GLU A 169 -12.92 5.61 14.97
CA GLU A 169 -13.07 7.07 15.07
C GLU A 169 -11.96 7.86 14.37
N LYS A 170 -10.70 7.38 14.43
CA LYS A 170 -9.58 8.03 13.73
C LYS A 170 -9.80 7.98 12.21
N ALA A 171 -10.21 6.80 11.69
CA ALA A 171 -10.55 6.64 10.29
C ALA A 171 -11.71 7.55 9.86
N ARG A 172 -12.72 7.74 10.70
CA ARG A 172 -13.86 8.64 10.44
C ARG A 172 -13.46 10.12 10.40
N LYS A 173 -12.57 10.54 11.31
CA LYS A 173 -12.00 11.90 11.30
C LYS A 173 -11.14 12.15 10.05
N ASP A 174 -10.32 11.18 9.66
CA ASP A 174 -9.55 11.26 8.41
C ASP A 174 -10.46 11.25 7.19
N LEU A 175 -11.51 10.44 7.18
CA LEU A 175 -12.48 10.39 6.10
C LEU A 175 -13.20 11.73 5.89
N SER A 176 -13.64 12.42 6.95
CA SER A 176 -14.17 13.80 6.84
C SER A 176 -13.11 14.78 6.29
N ARG A 177 -11.84 14.58 6.69
CA ARG A 177 -10.72 15.42 6.23
C ARG A 177 -10.42 15.24 4.75
N TYR A 178 -10.45 14.01 4.22
CA TYR A 178 -9.98 13.71 2.86
C TYR A 178 -11.09 13.41 1.85
N CYS A 179 -12.29 13.03 2.27
CA CYS A 179 -13.38 12.56 1.40
C CYS A 179 -14.67 13.36 1.58
N CYS A 180 -15.58 13.31 0.59
CA CYS A 180 -16.94 13.83 0.71
C CYS A 180 -17.90 12.69 1.10
N ARG A 181 -18.06 12.41 2.39
CA ARG A 181 -18.90 11.31 2.92
C ARG A 181 -19.60 11.73 4.21
N ARG A 182 -20.48 12.73 4.09
CA ARG A 182 -21.18 13.37 5.24
C ARG A 182 -21.98 12.37 6.07
N ASP A 183 -22.57 11.39 5.42
CA ASP A 183 -23.28 10.25 6.02
C ASP A 183 -22.40 9.40 6.93
N LEU A 184 -21.07 9.46 6.73
CA LEU A 184 -20.10 8.73 7.51
C LEU A 184 -19.33 9.62 8.50
N GLU A 185 -19.60 10.91 8.60
CA GLU A 185 -18.86 11.79 9.53
C GLU A 185 -19.27 11.56 10.99
N MET A 186 -18.38 11.89 11.93
CA MET A 186 -18.72 11.84 13.36
C MET A 186 -19.84 12.83 13.66
N GLN A 187 -20.84 12.41 14.43
CA GLN A 187 -22.02 13.22 14.78
C GLN A 187 -22.00 13.57 16.27
N ALA A 188 -22.51 14.75 16.62
CA ALA A 188 -22.77 15.09 18.01
C ALA A 188 -23.97 14.27 18.51
N LEU A 189 -23.79 13.58 19.63
CA LEU A 189 -24.83 12.86 20.34
C LEU A 189 -25.53 13.81 21.33
N PRO A 190 -26.78 13.52 21.73
CA PRO A 190 -27.53 14.34 22.69
C PRO A 190 -26.82 14.56 24.03
N ASN A 191 -25.91 13.67 24.40
CA ASN A 191 -25.12 13.74 25.63
C ASN A 191 -23.83 14.57 25.49
N GLY A 192 -23.70 15.35 24.42
CA GLY A 192 -22.51 16.17 24.11
C GLY A 192 -21.29 15.39 23.64
N LYS A 193 -21.34 14.05 23.60
CA LYS A 193 -20.25 13.22 23.07
C LYS A 193 -20.33 13.12 21.55
N SER A 194 -19.20 12.85 20.89
CA SER A 194 -19.20 12.52 19.47
C SER A 194 -19.41 11.01 19.27
N GLY A 195 -20.32 10.63 18.37
CA GLY A 195 -20.63 9.26 18.01
C GLY A 195 -20.39 8.97 16.54
N LYS A 196 -20.05 7.72 16.23
CA LYS A 196 -19.93 7.24 14.85
C LYS A 196 -21.30 6.75 14.36
N PRO A 197 -21.89 7.33 13.29
CA PRO A 197 -23.11 6.79 12.71
C PRO A 197 -22.86 5.40 12.10
N LYS A 198 -23.89 4.54 12.10
CA LYS A 198 -23.79 3.22 11.47
C LYS A 198 -23.51 3.39 9.97
N ALA A 199 -22.45 2.74 9.49
CA ALA A 199 -22.11 2.77 8.08
C ALA A 199 -23.12 1.97 7.25
N SER A 200 -23.39 2.41 6.02
CA SER A 200 -24.25 1.69 5.07
C SER A 200 -23.69 0.32 4.67
N TYR A 201 -22.37 0.16 4.67
CA TYR A 201 -21.69 -1.11 4.40
C TYR A 201 -21.59 -2.04 5.63
N THR A 202 -22.07 -1.61 6.79
CA THR A 202 -22.02 -2.43 8.01
C THR A 202 -23.30 -3.25 8.15
N LEU A 203 -23.16 -4.56 8.22
CA LEU A 203 -24.28 -5.48 8.38
C LEU A 203 -25.03 -5.23 9.69
N THR A 204 -26.33 -5.47 9.68
CA THR A 204 -27.09 -5.59 10.94
C THR A 204 -26.72 -6.88 11.66
N LYS A 205 -27.12 -7.03 12.92
CA LYS A 205 -26.90 -8.28 13.66
C LYS A 205 -27.64 -9.47 13.01
N SER A 206 -28.81 -9.24 12.40
CA SER A 206 -29.54 -10.30 11.68
C SER A 206 -28.82 -10.69 10.40
N ASP A 207 -28.36 -9.73 9.61
CA ASP A 207 -27.66 -10.03 8.35
C ASP A 207 -26.32 -10.73 8.61
N ALA A 208 -25.60 -10.29 9.64
CA ALA A 208 -24.36 -10.94 10.05
C ALA A 208 -24.59 -12.42 10.46
N LYS A 209 -25.72 -12.74 11.11
CA LYS A 209 -26.07 -14.14 11.43
C LYS A 209 -26.35 -14.95 10.17
N LEU A 210 -27.02 -14.37 9.17
CA LEU A 210 -27.27 -15.05 7.89
C LEU A 210 -25.97 -15.36 7.16
N VAL A 211 -25.04 -14.40 7.11
CA VAL A 211 -23.70 -14.62 6.53
C VAL A 211 -22.95 -15.71 7.29
N CYS A 212 -22.96 -15.70 8.62
CA CYS A 212 -22.33 -16.75 9.43
C CYS A 212 -22.99 -18.13 9.24
N LYS A 213 -24.30 -18.19 8.99
CA LYS A 213 -25.00 -19.44 8.69
C LYS A 213 -24.57 -19.98 7.33
N TRP A 214 -24.60 -19.12 6.29
CA TRP A 214 -24.14 -19.47 4.95
C TRP A 214 -22.68 -19.97 4.95
N LEU A 215 -21.78 -19.30 5.68
CA LEU A 215 -20.38 -19.74 5.82
C LEU A 215 -20.21 -21.10 6.50
N LYS A 216 -21.16 -21.56 7.32
CA LYS A 216 -21.13 -22.91 7.92
C LYS A 216 -21.59 -24.00 6.97
N GLU A 217 -22.28 -23.62 5.89
CA GLU A 217 -22.87 -24.52 4.89
C GLU A 217 -22.03 -24.61 3.61
N LEU A 218 -20.98 -23.77 3.49
CA LEU A 218 -19.94 -23.82 2.46
C LEU A 218 -18.92 -24.94 2.74
#